data_AF-A0A1E3WD07-F1
#
_entry.id   AF-A0A1E3WD07-F1
#
_cell.length_a   1.000
_cell.length_b   1.000
_cell.length_c   1.000
_cell.angle_alpha   90.00
_cell.angle_beta   90.00
_cell.angle_gamma   90.00
#
_symmetry.space_group_name_H-M   'P 1'
#
loop_
_entity.id
_entity.type
_entity.pdbx_description
1 polymer ?
#
loop_
_entity_poly.entity_id
_entity_poly.type
_entity_poly.pdbx_seq_one_letter_code
_entity_poly.pdbx_strand_id
1 'polypeptide(L)'
;MSESTSDAKPAVGIIMGSRSDWPTLQAAADVLDTLHVPYETKVVSAHRTPNRLYEYAASARERGLKVIIAGAGGAAHLPGMTASMTELPVLGVPIESKALKGLDSLLSIAQMPAGVPVGTLAIGKAGATNAGLLAAGILASPMRPSPRGLPPGARSRPLRSARRLRTMADAPLPPGSTIGILGGGQLGRMLSVAASRLGLKTHIYNAEPDAPAFDVAAKTTVGAYDDPEALARFAKSVGVVTCEFENIPAKSLEIAGRESHVYPPPKSFEVAQDRLVEKDFVSGLGIAVAPYAAVDSLGDLNEGLARVGTPALLKTRRFGYDGKGQVPIHTLCEAATAWEAIGEAPAVLEGMVAFERELSVVAVRGQDGETRFYDVVENVHRGGILATSRVRPGSREPPSTRPGRLQAKSPKAWAMWAYCAWSCSSEAARHPIWWSTRSPRGCIIPGTGPSMPAW
;
A
#
# COMPACT_ATOMS: atom_id res chain seq x y z
N MET A 1 -25.75 45.42 10.10
CA MET A 1 -25.34 44.62 8.93
C MET A 1 -24.03 45.24 8.46
N SER A 2 -22.90 44.70 8.91
CA SER A 2 -21.59 45.10 8.40
C SER A 2 -21.32 44.30 7.14
N GLU A 3 -21.35 44.96 5.98
CA GLU A 3 -20.78 44.42 4.75
C GLU A 3 -19.27 44.27 4.96
N SER A 4 -18.79 43.03 5.07
CA SER A 4 -17.35 42.77 5.09
C SER A 4 -16.84 42.80 3.65
N THR A 5 -15.96 43.76 3.43
CA THR A 5 -15.21 44.02 2.20
C THR A 5 -14.21 42.89 1.92
N SER A 6 -14.52 42.04 0.95
CA SER A 6 -13.49 41.42 0.12
C SER A 6 -14.05 41.32 -1.30
N ASP A 7 -13.38 41.94 -2.27
CA ASP A 7 -13.69 41.88 -3.71
C ASP A 7 -13.44 40.48 -4.31
N ALA A 8 -13.22 39.48 -3.44
CA ALA A 8 -13.00 38.09 -3.79
C ALA A 8 -14.34 37.40 -4.04
N LYS A 9 -14.47 36.77 -5.22
CA LYS A 9 -15.66 35.98 -5.55
C LYS A 9 -15.90 34.91 -4.49
N PRO A 10 -17.14 34.76 -3.96
CA PRO A 10 -17.42 33.80 -2.91
C PRO A 10 -17.14 32.37 -3.40
N ALA A 11 -16.50 31.57 -2.56
CA ALA A 11 -16.21 30.16 -2.81
C ALA A 11 -17.20 29.24 -2.07
N VAL A 12 -17.76 29.71 -0.95
CA VAL A 12 -18.77 28.98 -0.14
C VAL A 12 -20.08 29.75 -0.13
N GLY A 13 -21.20 29.05 -0.33
CA GLY A 13 -22.53 29.64 -0.15
C GLY A 13 -23.19 29.14 1.13
N ILE A 14 -23.55 30.03 2.05
CA ILE A 14 -24.33 29.70 3.25
C ILE A 14 -25.79 30.10 3.01
N ILE A 15 -26.69 29.11 2.97
CA ILE A 15 -28.12 29.33 2.82
C ILE A 15 -28.91 28.88 4.03
N MET A 16 -29.98 29.59 4.30
CA MET A 16 -30.85 29.34 5.44
C MET A 16 -32.30 29.57 5.10
N GLY A 17 -33.18 28.75 5.68
CA GLY A 17 -34.62 28.85 5.45
C GLY A 17 -35.22 30.14 6.02
N SER A 18 -34.63 30.66 7.10
CA SER A 18 -35.10 31.84 7.83
C SER A 18 -33.93 32.60 8.46
N ARG A 19 -34.10 33.91 8.71
CA ARG A 19 -33.13 34.71 9.49
C ARG A 19 -32.96 34.20 10.92
N SER A 20 -33.97 33.50 11.46
CA SER A 20 -33.91 32.87 12.78
C SER A 20 -32.86 31.76 12.87
N ASP A 21 -32.41 31.21 11.74
CA ASP A 21 -31.41 30.13 11.70
C ASP A 21 -29.98 30.68 11.73
N TRP A 22 -29.81 32.00 11.51
CA TRP A 22 -28.52 32.67 11.45
C TRP A 22 -27.66 32.51 12.71
N PRO A 23 -28.19 32.62 13.95
CA PRO A 23 -27.36 32.44 15.15
C PRO A 23 -26.62 31.10 15.21
N THR A 24 -27.20 30.05 14.61
CA THR A 24 -26.53 28.75 14.46
C THR A 24 -25.50 28.78 13.34
N LEU A 25 -25.89 29.23 12.14
CA LEU A 25 -25.05 29.22 10.95
C LEU A 25 -23.91 30.24 10.98
N GLN A 26 -24.01 31.26 11.82
CA GLN A 26 -22.93 32.21 12.07
C GLN A 26 -21.66 31.48 12.52
N ALA A 27 -21.77 30.38 13.25
CA ALA A 27 -20.61 29.58 13.64
C ALA A 27 -19.86 28.95 12.44
N ALA A 28 -20.54 28.74 11.30
CA ALA A 28 -19.88 28.35 10.05
C ALA A 28 -19.16 29.53 9.41
N ALA A 29 -19.81 30.70 9.39
CA ALA A 29 -19.26 31.95 8.87
C ALA A 29 -18.00 32.37 9.65
N ASP A 30 -18.04 32.35 10.98
CA ASP A 30 -16.90 32.70 11.86
C ASP A 30 -15.66 31.82 11.57
N VAL A 31 -15.87 30.53 11.27
CA VAL A 31 -14.79 29.62 10.87
C VAL A 31 -14.21 30.02 9.51
N LEU A 32 -15.07 30.32 8.54
CA LEU A 32 -14.63 30.71 7.19
C LEU A 32 -13.89 32.06 7.22
N ASP A 33 -14.36 33.02 8.04
CA ASP A 33 -13.67 34.28 8.28
C ASP A 33 -12.29 34.06 8.88
N THR A 34 -12.18 33.22 9.92
CA THR A 34 -10.89 32.86 10.56
C THR A 34 -9.92 32.25 9.55
N LEU A 35 -10.42 31.44 8.61
CA LEU A 35 -9.63 30.77 7.58
C LEU A 35 -9.45 31.61 6.31
N HIS A 36 -9.96 32.85 6.28
CA HIS A 36 -9.91 33.75 5.12
C HIS A 36 -10.52 33.15 3.85
N VAL A 37 -11.59 32.36 4.00
CA VAL A 37 -12.32 31.75 2.89
C VAL A 37 -13.52 32.65 2.52
N PRO A 38 -13.59 33.19 1.28
CA PRO A 38 -14.69 34.07 0.91
C PRO A 38 -16.00 33.28 0.80
N TYR A 39 -17.06 33.81 1.40
CA TYR A 39 -18.39 33.20 1.39
C TYR A 39 -19.50 34.22 1.15
N GLU A 40 -20.66 33.74 0.72
CA GLU A 40 -21.89 34.52 0.70
C GLU A 40 -22.93 33.95 1.64
N THR A 41 -23.87 34.79 2.09
CA THR A 41 -25.00 34.37 2.92
C THR A 41 -26.32 34.78 2.26
N LYS A 42 -27.28 33.86 2.17
CA LYS A 42 -28.61 34.13 1.59
C LYS A 42 -29.72 33.45 2.38
N VAL A 43 -30.87 34.12 2.49
CA VAL A 43 -32.10 33.51 3.00
C VAL A 43 -32.87 32.93 1.81
N VAL A 44 -33.00 31.61 1.80
CA VAL A 44 -33.61 30.81 0.72
C VAL A 44 -34.39 29.66 1.37
N SER A 45 -35.70 29.61 1.13
CA SER A 45 -36.59 28.63 1.75
C SER A 45 -37.15 27.64 0.73
N ALA A 46 -37.01 26.34 1.01
CA ALA A 46 -37.59 25.27 0.18
C ALA A 46 -39.12 25.32 0.11
N HIS A 47 -39.78 25.75 1.17
CA HIS A 47 -41.25 25.76 1.25
C HIS A 47 -41.85 27.11 0.85
N ARG A 48 -41.18 28.22 1.18
CA ARG A 48 -41.73 29.58 0.97
C ARG A 48 -41.26 30.23 -0.32
N THR A 49 -40.05 29.92 -0.78
CA THR A 49 -39.44 30.54 -1.97
C THR A 49 -38.78 29.48 -2.86
N PRO A 50 -39.52 28.47 -3.35
CA PRO A 50 -38.95 27.34 -4.09
C PRO A 50 -38.26 27.77 -5.40
N ASN A 51 -38.82 28.75 -6.13
CA ASN A 51 -38.19 29.25 -7.36
C ASN A 51 -36.82 29.89 -7.09
N ARG A 52 -36.72 30.69 -6.01
CA ARG A 52 -35.45 31.28 -5.58
C ARG A 52 -34.43 30.22 -5.19
N LEU A 53 -34.88 29.12 -4.57
CA LEU A 53 -34.02 27.97 -4.27
C LEU A 53 -33.48 27.32 -5.53
N TYR A 54 -34.37 27.05 -6.49
CA TYR A 54 -34.01 26.48 -7.77
C TYR A 54 -32.97 27.34 -8.49
N GLU A 55 -33.24 28.64 -8.64
CA GLU A 55 -32.33 29.60 -9.27
C GLU A 55 -30.97 29.67 -8.55
N TYR A 56 -31.00 29.72 -7.21
CA TYR A 56 -29.78 29.78 -6.41
C TYR A 56 -28.91 28.54 -6.60
N ALA A 57 -29.50 27.34 -6.51
CA ALA A 57 -28.79 26.07 -6.58
C ALA A 57 -28.29 25.76 -7.99
N ALA A 58 -29.11 26.01 -9.01
CA ALA A 58 -28.75 25.79 -10.41
C ALA A 58 -27.61 26.71 -10.88
N SER A 59 -27.65 27.99 -10.49
CA SER A 59 -26.61 28.97 -10.86
C SER A 59 -25.36 28.94 -9.97
N ALA A 60 -25.37 28.21 -8.85
CA ALA A 60 -24.33 28.27 -7.82
C ALA A 60 -22.91 28.07 -8.39
N ARG A 61 -22.74 27.06 -9.26
CA ARG A 61 -21.45 26.73 -9.88
C ARG A 61 -20.95 27.84 -10.80
N GLU A 62 -21.84 28.41 -11.60
CA GLU A 62 -21.53 29.49 -12.54
C GLU A 62 -21.12 30.77 -11.81
N ARG A 63 -21.72 31.01 -10.63
CA ARG A 63 -21.35 32.11 -9.72
C ARG A 63 -20.00 31.92 -9.03
N GLY A 64 -19.35 30.76 -9.21
CA GLY A 64 -18.01 30.46 -8.70
C GLY A 64 -18.00 29.67 -7.40
N LEU A 65 -19.17 29.37 -6.82
CA LEU A 65 -19.26 28.56 -5.60
C LEU A 65 -18.73 27.15 -5.85
N LYS A 66 -18.12 26.58 -4.82
CA LYS A 66 -17.56 25.22 -4.83
C LYS A 66 -18.22 24.30 -3.82
N VAL A 67 -18.86 24.86 -2.79
CA VAL A 67 -19.58 24.11 -1.74
C VAL A 67 -20.71 24.97 -1.18
N ILE A 68 -21.82 24.34 -0.79
CA ILE A 68 -22.96 25.03 -0.18
C ILE A 68 -23.20 24.46 1.21
N ILE A 69 -23.31 25.33 2.21
CA ILE A 69 -23.76 25.00 3.56
C ILE A 69 -25.23 25.42 3.66
N ALA A 70 -26.11 24.47 3.94
CA ALA A 70 -27.54 24.71 4.03
C ALA A 70 -28.05 24.35 5.43
N GLY A 71 -28.58 25.34 6.15
CA GLY A 71 -29.22 25.11 7.45
C GLY A 71 -30.74 25.17 7.37
N ALA A 72 -31.40 24.18 7.97
CA ALA A 72 -32.86 24.21 8.12
C ALA A 72 -33.33 23.46 9.37
N GLY A 73 -34.46 23.92 9.93
CA GLY A 73 -35.16 23.30 11.05
C GLY A 73 -36.50 22.66 10.63
N GLY A 74 -37.08 21.86 11.51
CA GLY A 74 -38.39 21.22 11.29
C GLY A 74 -38.33 20.11 10.25
N ALA A 75 -39.21 20.19 9.24
CA ALA A 75 -39.16 19.30 8.07
C ALA A 75 -37.87 19.48 7.23
N ALA A 76 -37.07 20.52 7.46
CA ALA A 76 -35.67 20.67 7.02
C ALA A 76 -35.30 20.27 5.56
N HIS A 77 -36.19 20.46 4.58
CA HIS A 77 -35.94 20.05 3.18
C HIS A 77 -34.87 20.86 2.43
N LEU A 78 -34.43 22.01 2.95
CA LEU A 78 -33.53 22.92 2.22
C LEU A 78 -32.24 22.24 1.72
N PRO A 79 -31.48 21.48 2.54
CA PRO A 79 -30.25 20.86 2.07
C PRO A 79 -30.51 19.80 0.98
N GLY A 80 -31.52 18.95 1.16
CA GLY A 80 -31.90 17.92 0.21
C GLY A 80 -32.35 18.48 -1.14
N MET A 81 -33.21 19.50 -1.11
CA MET A 81 -33.66 20.19 -2.32
C MET A 81 -32.52 20.94 -3.01
N THR A 82 -31.59 21.51 -2.25
CA THR A 82 -30.40 22.14 -2.85
C THR A 82 -29.54 21.10 -3.55
N ALA A 83 -29.28 19.96 -2.90
CA ALA A 83 -28.45 18.87 -3.42
C ALA A 83 -29.05 18.19 -4.66
N SER A 84 -30.36 18.18 -4.82
CA SER A 84 -31.01 17.63 -6.02
C SER A 84 -30.92 18.54 -7.24
N MET A 85 -30.57 19.83 -7.04
CA MET A 85 -30.57 20.87 -8.07
C MET A 85 -29.16 21.38 -8.43
N THR A 86 -28.11 20.87 -7.76
CA THR A 86 -26.73 21.32 -7.98
C THR A 86 -25.74 20.15 -7.96
N GLU A 87 -24.64 20.30 -8.69
CA GLU A 87 -23.52 19.34 -8.67
C GLU A 87 -22.51 19.65 -7.56
N LEU A 88 -22.65 20.79 -6.89
CA LEU A 88 -21.76 21.19 -5.80
C LEU A 88 -22.05 20.33 -4.55
N PRO A 89 -21.04 19.96 -3.77
CA PRO A 89 -21.27 19.33 -2.48
C PRO A 89 -22.14 20.23 -1.59
N VAL A 90 -23.19 19.64 -1.01
CA VAL A 90 -24.09 20.31 -0.07
C VAL A 90 -23.89 19.73 1.33
N LEU A 91 -23.58 20.61 2.27
CA LEU A 91 -23.41 20.33 3.68
C LEU A 91 -24.67 20.76 4.43
N GLY A 92 -25.44 19.79 4.91
CA GLY A 92 -26.69 20.03 5.64
C GLY A 92 -26.44 20.18 7.13
N VAL A 93 -26.84 21.33 7.69
CA VAL A 93 -26.76 21.60 9.13
C VAL A 93 -28.17 21.55 9.73
N PRO A 94 -28.52 20.50 10.50
CA PRO A 94 -29.78 20.45 11.22
C PRO A 94 -29.88 21.56 12.25
N ILE A 95 -30.90 22.42 12.13
CA ILE A 95 -31.16 23.49 13.11
C ILE A 95 -32.00 22.92 14.24
N GLU A 96 -31.71 23.32 15.47
CA GLU A 96 -32.47 22.90 16.64
C GLU A 96 -33.92 23.41 16.57
N SER A 97 -34.85 22.48 16.39
CA SER A 97 -36.29 22.76 16.48
C SER A 97 -36.74 22.84 17.94
N LYS A 98 -37.77 23.65 18.21
CA LYS A 98 -38.35 23.75 19.57
C LYS A 98 -39.05 22.46 20.00
N ALA A 99 -39.65 21.74 19.05
CA ALA A 99 -40.48 20.56 19.35
C ALA A 99 -39.63 19.31 19.61
N LEU A 100 -38.62 19.04 18.77
CA LEU A 100 -37.87 17.78 18.79
C LEU A 100 -36.35 17.99 18.91
N LYS A 101 -35.91 19.17 19.38
CA LYS A 101 -34.50 19.52 19.61
C LYS A 101 -33.62 19.24 18.40
N GLY A 102 -34.16 19.43 17.19
CA GLY A 102 -33.45 19.21 15.93
C GLY A 102 -33.36 17.75 15.46
N LEU A 103 -33.92 16.77 16.18
CA LEU A 103 -33.96 15.38 15.71
C LEU A 103 -34.79 15.22 14.43
N ASP A 104 -35.91 15.94 14.34
CA ASP A 104 -36.72 16.09 13.13
C ASP A 104 -35.89 16.60 11.94
N SER A 105 -35.08 17.60 12.21
CA SER A 105 -34.24 18.25 11.22
C SER A 105 -33.10 17.33 10.79
N LEU A 106 -32.49 16.60 11.74
CA LEU A 106 -31.42 15.63 11.48
C LEU A 106 -31.94 14.47 10.62
N LEU A 107 -33.06 13.86 11.02
CA LEU A 107 -33.61 12.72 10.30
C LEU A 107 -34.06 13.11 8.89
N SER A 108 -34.63 14.30 8.71
CA SER A 108 -35.01 14.80 7.39
C SER A 108 -33.80 15.02 6.47
N ILE A 109 -32.72 15.59 6.99
CA ILE A 109 -31.51 15.87 6.20
C ILE A 109 -30.72 14.58 5.92
N ALA A 110 -30.66 13.66 6.90
CA ALA A 110 -29.92 12.41 6.78
C ALA A 110 -30.59 11.39 5.86
N GLN A 111 -31.93 11.35 5.83
CA GLN A 111 -32.69 10.35 5.07
C GLN A 111 -32.95 10.80 3.63
N MET A 112 -31.90 10.81 2.80
CA MET A 112 -32.00 11.18 1.39
C MET A 112 -32.10 9.99 0.44
N PRO A 113 -32.85 10.11 -0.67
CA PRO A 113 -32.91 9.06 -1.68
C PRO A 113 -31.55 8.92 -2.39
N ALA A 114 -31.30 7.72 -2.93
CA ALA A 114 -30.10 7.46 -3.72
C ALA A 114 -29.99 8.46 -4.89
N GLY A 115 -28.81 9.05 -5.06
CA GLY A 115 -28.54 10.05 -6.09
C GLY A 115 -28.65 11.52 -5.64
N VAL A 116 -29.13 11.79 -4.41
CA VAL A 116 -29.19 13.15 -3.83
C VAL A 116 -28.29 13.20 -2.58
N PRO A 117 -26.97 13.39 -2.75
CA PRO A 117 -26.03 13.32 -1.64
C PRO A 117 -26.04 14.61 -0.80
N VAL A 118 -26.37 14.49 0.49
CA VAL A 118 -26.20 15.56 1.48
C VAL A 118 -25.21 15.10 2.54
N GLY A 119 -24.11 15.85 2.71
CA GLY A 119 -23.23 15.66 3.86
C GLY A 119 -23.93 16.21 5.09
N THR A 120 -24.57 15.36 5.89
CA THR A 120 -25.33 15.78 7.07
C THR A 120 -24.40 15.94 8.27
N LEU A 121 -24.48 17.08 8.96
CA LEU A 121 -23.65 17.41 10.12
C LEU A 121 -24.45 17.23 11.43
N ALA A 122 -23.75 17.38 12.56
CA ALA A 122 -24.36 17.39 13.89
C ALA A 122 -25.44 18.48 13.99
N ILE A 123 -26.35 18.33 14.95
CA ILE A 123 -27.39 19.33 15.22
C ILE A 123 -26.77 20.61 15.79
N GLY A 124 -27.29 21.77 15.38
CA GLY A 124 -27.01 23.05 16.01
C GLY A 124 -25.61 23.61 15.73
N LYS A 125 -25.07 24.35 16.71
CA LYS A 125 -23.82 25.12 16.56
C LYS A 125 -22.62 24.25 16.19
N ALA A 126 -22.50 23.08 16.81
CA ALA A 126 -21.43 22.13 16.50
C ALA A 126 -21.47 21.68 15.03
N GLY A 127 -22.66 21.46 14.49
CA GLY A 127 -22.87 21.17 13.07
C GLY A 127 -22.42 22.29 12.16
N ALA A 128 -22.79 23.52 12.48
CA ALA A 128 -22.40 24.70 11.72
C ALA A 128 -20.87 24.92 11.72
N THR A 129 -20.21 24.85 12.88
CA THR A 129 -18.75 24.94 12.98
C THR A 129 -18.07 23.88 12.12
N ASN A 130 -18.52 22.62 12.22
CA ASN A 130 -17.97 21.52 11.43
C ASN A 130 -18.25 21.67 9.92
N ALA A 131 -19.40 22.24 9.55
CA ALA A 131 -19.71 22.54 8.15
C ALA A 131 -18.74 23.58 7.58
N GLY A 132 -18.39 24.63 8.34
CA GLY A 132 -17.38 25.61 7.94
C GLY A 132 -16.00 24.98 7.74
N LEU A 133 -15.54 24.17 8.69
CA LEU A 133 -14.25 23.47 8.60
C LEU A 133 -14.21 22.48 7.42
N LEU A 134 -15.28 21.72 7.23
CA LEU A 134 -15.38 20.75 6.13
C LEU A 134 -15.45 21.45 4.77
N ALA A 135 -16.17 22.57 4.67
CA ALA A 135 -16.19 23.40 3.47
C ALA A 135 -14.79 23.91 3.10
N ALA A 136 -14.04 24.43 4.07
CA ALA A 136 -12.65 24.84 3.86
C ALA A 136 -11.75 23.67 3.43
N GLY A 137 -11.90 22.50 4.06
CA GLY A 137 -11.17 21.28 3.67
C GLY A 137 -11.51 20.79 2.26
N ILE A 138 -12.77 20.92 1.84
CA ILE A 138 -13.23 20.64 0.47
C ILE A 138 -12.52 21.57 -0.53
N LEU A 139 -12.41 22.86 -0.22
CA LEU A 139 -11.73 23.86 -1.07
C LEU A 139 -10.22 23.63 -1.16
N ALA A 140 -9.57 23.21 -0.07
CA ALA A 140 -8.14 22.94 -0.02
C ALA A 140 -7.74 21.65 -0.78
N SER A 141 -8.71 20.81 -1.13
CA SER A 141 -8.47 19.59 -1.89
C SER A 141 -8.47 19.86 -3.40
N PRO A 142 -7.52 19.32 -4.18
CA PRO A 142 -7.55 19.40 -5.64
C PRO A 142 -8.67 18.50 -6.20
N MET A 143 -9.94 18.86 -6.01
CA MET A 143 -11.07 18.11 -6.53
C MET A 143 -11.30 18.41 -8.02
N ARG A 144 -11.29 17.36 -8.83
CA ARG A 144 -11.90 17.38 -10.17
C ARG A 144 -13.43 17.42 -10.01
N PRO A 145 -14.16 18.21 -10.81
CA PRO A 145 -15.62 18.21 -10.76
C PRO A 145 -16.16 16.83 -11.16
N SER A 146 -17.15 16.33 -10.41
CA SER A 146 -17.90 15.13 -10.76
C SER A 146 -18.70 15.35 -12.04
N PRO A 147 -18.74 14.40 -12.98
CA PRO A 147 -19.77 14.41 -14.03
C PRO A 147 -21.16 14.21 -13.38
N ARG A 148 -22.20 14.76 -14.03
CA ARG A 148 -23.62 14.65 -13.65
C ARG A 148 -24.01 13.27 -13.12
N GLY A 149 -25.02 13.28 -12.24
CA GLY A 149 -25.62 12.13 -11.56
C GLY A 149 -25.57 10.82 -12.33
N LEU A 150 -25.24 9.74 -11.61
CA LEU A 150 -25.23 8.39 -12.14
C LEU A 150 -26.61 8.09 -12.79
N PRO A 151 -26.68 7.74 -14.09
CA PRO A 151 -27.94 7.29 -14.66
C PRO A 151 -28.41 6.03 -13.93
N PRO A 152 -29.72 5.85 -13.68
CA PRO A 152 -30.23 4.67 -13.03
C PRO A 152 -29.91 3.45 -13.91
N GLY A 153 -29.01 2.58 -13.43
CA GLY A 153 -28.60 1.34 -14.11
C GLY A 153 -27.12 1.23 -14.50
N ALA A 154 -26.28 2.24 -14.29
CA ALA A 154 -24.85 2.12 -14.57
C ALA A 154 -24.13 1.28 -13.49
N ARG A 155 -23.81 0.02 -13.81
CA ARG A 155 -22.92 -0.81 -12.99
C ARG A 155 -21.60 -0.08 -12.76
N SER A 156 -21.23 0.02 -11.50
CA SER A 156 -20.03 0.65 -10.95
C SER A 156 -18.76 0.33 -11.76
N ARG A 157 -18.27 1.32 -12.52
CA ARG A 157 -16.85 1.37 -12.90
C ARG A 157 -16.15 2.28 -11.89
N PRO A 158 -15.14 1.79 -11.13
CA PRO A 158 -14.50 2.61 -10.12
C PRO A 158 -13.71 3.74 -10.76
N LEU A 159 -13.97 4.98 -10.31
CA LEU A 159 -13.14 6.14 -10.57
C LEU A 159 -11.74 5.90 -9.97
N ARG A 160 -10.73 5.92 -10.84
CA ARG A 160 -9.32 5.78 -10.48
C ARG A 160 -8.79 7.10 -9.93
N SER A 161 -8.88 7.29 -8.61
CA SER A 161 -7.98 8.18 -7.87
C SER A 161 -7.93 7.74 -6.41
N ALA A 162 -6.80 7.18 -6.02
CA ALA A 162 -6.59 6.48 -4.77
C ALA A 162 -6.48 7.44 -3.58
N ARG A 163 -7.54 7.51 -2.78
CA ARG A 163 -7.43 7.65 -1.33
C ARG A 163 -8.35 6.59 -0.75
N ARG A 164 -7.78 5.41 -0.44
CA ARG A 164 -8.52 4.26 0.08
C ARG A 164 -9.25 4.71 1.34
N LEU A 165 -10.58 4.69 1.31
CA LEU A 165 -11.41 4.60 2.50
C LEU A 165 -10.93 3.33 3.23
N ARG A 166 -10.39 3.49 4.45
CA ARG A 166 -10.07 2.37 5.32
C ARG A 166 -11.34 1.57 5.54
N THR A 167 -11.39 0.36 5.00
CA THR A 167 -12.40 -0.63 5.37
C THR A 167 -12.16 -1.08 6.81
N MET A 168 -13.17 -1.58 7.54
CA MET A 168 -12.95 -2.17 8.88
C MET A 168 -11.90 -3.31 8.87
N ALA A 169 -11.58 -3.86 7.70
CA ALA A 169 -10.49 -4.80 7.47
C ALA A 169 -9.07 -4.19 7.62
N ASP A 170 -8.93 -2.85 7.63
CA ASP A 170 -7.65 -2.15 7.73
C ASP A 170 -7.32 -1.69 9.19
N ALA A 171 -8.10 -2.16 10.17
CA ALA A 171 -7.85 -1.91 11.58
C ALA A 171 -6.90 -2.99 12.16
N PRO A 172 -5.98 -2.64 13.09
CA PRO A 172 -5.14 -3.63 13.76
C PRO A 172 -6.00 -4.71 14.43
N LEU A 173 -5.56 -5.97 14.35
CA LEU A 173 -6.24 -7.07 15.03
C LEU A 173 -6.21 -6.82 16.56
N PRO A 174 -7.36 -6.89 17.25
CA PRO A 174 -7.39 -6.71 18.70
C PRO A 174 -6.67 -7.88 19.41
N PRO A 175 -6.09 -7.66 20.60
CA PRO A 175 -5.56 -8.73 21.43
C PRO A 175 -6.57 -9.87 21.61
N GLY A 176 -6.08 -11.11 21.63
CA GLY A 176 -6.88 -12.34 21.65
C GLY A 176 -7.21 -12.89 20.26
N SER A 177 -7.05 -12.09 19.19
CA SER A 177 -7.23 -12.54 17.80
C SER A 177 -6.17 -13.56 17.37
N THR A 178 -6.49 -14.33 16.34
CA THR A 178 -5.60 -15.38 15.80
C THR A 178 -5.02 -14.97 14.43
N ILE A 179 -3.70 -15.04 14.28
CA ILE A 179 -2.98 -14.93 13.00
C ILE A 179 -2.74 -16.34 12.46
N GLY A 180 -3.13 -16.60 11.21
CA GLY A 180 -2.74 -17.79 10.47
C GLY A 180 -1.39 -17.60 9.81
N ILE A 181 -0.49 -18.57 9.94
CA ILE A 181 0.81 -18.58 9.28
C ILE A 181 0.93 -19.87 8.46
N LEU A 182 1.15 -19.73 7.16
CA LEU A 182 1.47 -20.84 6.25
C LEU A 182 2.98 -21.10 6.26
N GLY A 183 3.36 -22.32 6.60
CA GLY A 183 4.73 -22.76 6.87
C GLY A 183 5.03 -22.79 8.38
N GLY A 184 5.71 -23.85 8.81
CA GLY A 184 5.97 -24.12 10.23
C GLY A 184 7.46 -24.21 10.61
N GLY A 185 8.37 -23.67 9.82
CA GLY A 185 9.79 -23.59 10.12
C GLY A 185 10.17 -22.58 11.21
N GLN A 186 11.46 -22.22 11.25
CA GLN A 186 12.02 -21.33 12.27
C GLN A 186 11.47 -19.90 12.20
N LEU A 187 11.14 -19.41 11.00
CA LEU A 187 10.62 -18.06 10.82
C LEU A 187 9.18 -17.95 11.36
N GLY A 188 8.33 -18.95 11.08
CA GLY A 188 6.99 -19.08 11.64
C GLY A 188 7.01 -19.22 13.17
N ARG A 189 8.01 -19.93 13.71
CA ARG A 189 8.25 -20.01 15.17
C ARG A 189 8.55 -18.63 15.76
N MET A 190 9.49 -17.88 15.16
CA MET A 190 9.85 -16.52 15.61
C MET A 190 8.66 -15.55 15.51
N LEU A 191 7.89 -15.63 14.43
CA LEU A 191 6.66 -14.83 14.25
C LEU A 191 5.61 -15.15 15.34
N SER A 192 5.44 -16.42 15.68
CA SER A 192 4.50 -16.85 16.73
C SER A 192 4.90 -16.33 18.12
N VAL A 193 6.19 -16.38 18.45
CA VAL A 193 6.71 -15.81 19.71
C VAL A 193 6.49 -14.30 19.77
N ALA A 194 6.72 -13.59 18.66
CA ALA A 194 6.47 -12.16 18.58
C ALA A 194 4.97 -11.83 18.72
N ALA A 195 4.09 -12.59 18.07
CA ALA A 195 2.63 -12.43 18.17
C ALA A 195 2.13 -12.62 19.61
N SER A 196 2.65 -13.62 20.32
CA SER A 196 2.30 -13.88 21.73
C SER A 196 2.58 -12.67 22.65
N ARG A 197 3.71 -11.98 22.45
CA ARG A 197 4.05 -10.75 23.22
C ARG A 197 3.08 -9.60 22.98
N LEU A 198 2.37 -9.61 21.86
CA LEU A 198 1.33 -8.62 21.52
C LEU A 198 -0.07 -9.07 21.97
N GLY A 199 -0.19 -10.19 22.69
CA GLY A 199 -1.46 -10.77 23.11
C GLY A 199 -2.23 -11.46 21.99
N LEU A 200 -1.58 -11.78 20.87
CA LEU A 200 -2.19 -12.46 19.73
C LEU A 200 -1.91 -13.97 19.79
N LYS A 201 -2.81 -14.76 19.23
CA LYS A 201 -2.67 -16.21 19.05
C LYS A 201 -2.17 -16.51 17.64
N THR A 202 -1.50 -17.64 17.45
CA THR A 202 -1.15 -18.12 16.11
C THR A 202 -1.73 -19.49 15.81
N HIS A 203 -2.08 -19.69 14.54
CA HIS A 203 -2.45 -20.97 13.96
C HIS A 203 -1.46 -21.29 12.84
N ILE A 204 -0.65 -22.34 13.01
CA ILE A 204 0.33 -22.77 12.00
C ILE A 204 -0.31 -23.83 11.10
N TYR A 205 -0.14 -23.66 9.79
CA TYR A 205 -0.44 -24.68 8.79
C TYR A 205 0.86 -25.15 8.15
N ASN A 206 1.15 -26.45 8.19
CA ASN A 206 2.34 -27.02 7.57
C ASN A 206 2.04 -28.41 6.99
N ALA A 207 2.78 -28.81 5.95
CA ALA A 207 2.63 -30.14 5.37
C ALA A 207 3.21 -31.25 6.27
N GLU A 208 4.28 -30.94 7.00
CA GLU A 208 4.98 -31.88 7.86
C GLU A 208 4.52 -31.73 9.33
N PRO A 209 4.36 -32.86 10.06
CA PRO A 209 3.79 -32.86 11.41
C PRO A 209 4.76 -32.39 12.51
N ASP A 210 6.07 -32.34 12.25
CA ASP A 210 7.14 -32.03 13.21
C ASP A 210 7.74 -30.63 12.99
N ALA A 211 6.91 -29.69 12.53
CA ALA A 211 7.33 -28.34 12.20
C ALA A 211 7.74 -27.53 13.45
N PRO A 212 8.93 -26.88 13.49
CA PRO A 212 9.42 -26.13 14.65
C PRO A 212 8.47 -25.07 15.24
N ALA A 213 7.58 -24.50 14.43
CA ALA A 213 6.61 -23.49 14.88
C ALA A 213 5.42 -24.08 15.62
N PHE A 214 5.16 -25.40 15.50
CA PHE A 214 4.08 -26.06 16.22
C PHE A 214 4.27 -25.98 17.74
N ASP A 215 5.51 -26.02 18.23
CA ASP A 215 5.87 -25.93 19.65
C ASP A 215 5.34 -24.69 20.36
N VAL A 216 5.09 -23.60 19.62
CA VAL A 216 4.76 -22.28 20.17
C VAL A 216 3.43 -21.73 19.67
N ALA A 217 2.69 -22.51 18.87
CA ALA A 217 1.43 -22.10 18.28
C ALA A 217 0.24 -22.45 19.18
N ALA A 218 -0.79 -21.60 19.17
CA ALA A 218 -2.03 -21.89 19.90
C ALA A 218 -2.87 -22.97 19.22
N LYS A 219 -2.72 -23.11 17.90
CA LYS A 219 -3.38 -24.14 17.10
C LYS A 219 -2.45 -24.57 15.97
N THR A 220 -2.54 -25.83 15.55
CA THR A 220 -1.77 -26.38 14.44
C THR A 220 -2.69 -27.15 13.50
N THR A 221 -2.36 -27.15 12.21
CA THR A 221 -2.99 -27.99 11.19
C THR A 221 -1.89 -28.60 10.33
N VAL A 222 -1.94 -29.92 10.17
CA VAL A 222 -1.11 -30.64 9.20
C VAL A 222 -1.92 -30.83 7.94
N GLY A 223 -1.42 -30.38 6.79
CA GLY A 223 -2.12 -30.50 5.52
C GLY A 223 -1.28 -30.10 4.32
N ALA A 224 -1.59 -30.69 3.17
CA ALA A 224 -0.89 -30.41 1.92
C ALA A 224 -1.27 -29.04 1.36
N TYR A 225 -0.31 -28.29 0.83
CA TYR A 225 -0.53 -26.95 0.29
C TYR A 225 -1.40 -26.93 -0.99
N ASP A 226 -1.68 -28.08 -1.59
CA ASP A 226 -2.57 -28.23 -2.73
C ASP A 226 -3.98 -28.70 -2.33
N ASP A 227 -4.27 -28.93 -1.05
CA ASP A 227 -5.61 -29.23 -0.52
C ASP A 227 -6.43 -27.93 -0.33
N PRO A 228 -7.37 -27.62 -1.24
CA PRO A 228 -8.13 -26.38 -1.16
C PRO A 228 -9.09 -26.35 0.03
N GLU A 229 -9.60 -27.50 0.47
CA GLU A 229 -10.56 -27.55 1.57
C GLU A 229 -9.88 -27.34 2.91
N ALA A 230 -8.72 -27.96 3.12
CA ALA A 230 -7.93 -27.76 4.32
C ALA A 230 -7.48 -26.31 4.45
N LEU A 231 -7.01 -25.69 3.35
CA LEU A 231 -6.63 -24.28 3.33
C LEU A 231 -7.82 -23.35 3.61
N ALA A 232 -8.99 -23.63 3.04
CA ALA A 232 -10.19 -22.84 3.30
C ALA A 232 -10.63 -22.95 4.78
N ARG A 233 -10.64 -24.16 5.35
CA ARG A 233 -10.93 -24.38 6.79
C ARG A 233 -9.95 -23.65 7.69
N PHE A 234 -8.66 -23.71 7.33
CA PHE A 234 -7.61 -22.98 8.03
C PHE A 234 -7.85 -21.46 8.00
N ALA A 235 -8.05 -20.89 6.81
CA ALA A 235 -8.24 -19.46 6.62
C ALA A 235 -9.50 -18.93 7.32
N LYS A 236 -10.61 -19.68 7.33
CA LYS A 236 -11.82 -19.33 8.09
C LYS A 236 -11.61 -19.24 9.60
N SER A 237 -10.60 -19.91 10.13
CA SER A 237 -10.34 -19.99 11.57
C SER A 237 -9.46 -18.86 12.12
N VAL A 238 -9.02 -17.92 11.27
CA VAL A 238 -8.06 -16.87 11.62
C VAL A 238 -8.51 -15.50 11.12
N GLY A 239 -8.06 -14.44 11.79
CA GLY A 239 -8.38 -13.05 11.42
C GLY A 239 -7.57 -12.52 10.23
N VAL A 240 -6.37 -13.09 10.01
CA VAL A 240 -5.49 -12.76 8.90
C VAL A 240 -4.57 -13.94 8.60
N VAL A 241 -4.11 -14.07 7.37
CA VAL A 241 -3.14 -15.08 6.93
C VAL A 241 -1.84 -14.39 6.49
N THR A 242 -0.71 -14.95 6.90
CA THR A 242 0.63 -14.61 6.43
C THR A 242 1.42 -15.88 6.11
N CYS A 243 2.64 -15.73 5.63
CA CYS A 243 3.51 -16.85 5.29
C CYS A 243 4.90 -16.61 5.87
N GLU A 244 5.60 -17.70 6.17
CA GLU A 244 6.98 -17.62 6.64
C GLU A 244 8.04 -17.75 5.53
N PHE A 245 7.69 -18.35 4.39
CA PHE A 245 8.66 -18.72 3.36
C PHE A 245 8.15 -18.44 1.94
N GLU A 246 9.04 -18.01 1.06
CA GLU A 246 8.72 -17.58 -0.30
C GLU A 246 8.23 -18.70 -1.23
N ASN A 247 8.51 -19.98 -0.92
CA ASN A 247 8.10 -21.10 -1.78
C ASN A 247 6.71 -21.67 -1.44
N ILE A 248 5.96 -21.04 -0.52
CA ILE A 248 4.54 -21.38 -0.35
C ILE A 248 3.83 -21.12 -1.69
N PRO A 249 3.12 -22.10 -2.28
CA PRO A 249 2.54 -21.92 -3.60
C PRO A 249 1.57 -20.73 -3.64
N ALA A 250 1.72 -19.85 -4.63
CA ALA A 250 0.84 -18.68 -4.77
C ALA A 250 -0.65 -19.07 -4.82
N LYS A 251 -0.97 -20.22 -5.43
CA LYS A 251 -2.32 -20.79 -5.47
C LYS A 251 -2.89 -21.08 -4.07
N SER A 252 -2.07 -21.52 -3.12
CA SER A 252 -2.49 -21.74 -1.74
C SER A 252 -2.90 -20.42 -1.08
N LEU A 253 -2.19 -19.34 -1.40
CA LEU A 253 -2.50 -17.99 -0.93
C LEU A 253 -3.76 -17.44 -1.57
N GLU A 254 -4.00 -17.71 -2.84
CA GLU A 254 -5.25 -17.36 -3.51
C GLU A 254 -6.45 -18.05 -2.88
N ILE A 255 -6.32 -19.33 -2.53
CA ILE A 255 -7.36 -20.10 -1.85
C ILE A 255 -7.64 -19.51 -0.47
N ALA A 256 -6.60 -19.29 0.35
CA ALA A 256 -6.74 -18.64 1.65
C ALA A 256 -7.35 -17.24 1.54
N GLY A 257 -6.96 -16.49 0.49
CA GLY A 257 -7.44 -15.14 0.18
C GLY A 257 -8.93 -15.04 -0.16
N ARG A 258 -9.60 -16.16 -0.44
CA ARG A 258 -11.06 -16.21 -0.62
C ARG A 258 -11.81 -16.14 0.71
N GLU A 259 -11.16 -16.53 1.80
CA GLU A 259 -11.79 -16.73 3.11
C GLU A 259 -11.27 -15.75 4.17
N SER A 260 -10.01 -15.31 4.08
CA SER A 260 -9.39 -14.36 5.00
C SER A 260 -8.41 -13.45 4.27
N HIS A 261 -8.07 -12.31 4.88
CA HIS A 261 -7.10 -11.39 4.29
C HIS A 261 -5.70 -12.00 4.33
N VAL A 262 -5.02 -12.02 3.17
CA VAL A 262 -3.65 -12.54 3.06
C VAL A 262 -2.66 -11.40 2.86
N TYR A 263 -1.68 -11.32 3.74
CA TYR A 263 -0.55 -10.40 3.62
C TYR A 263 0.76 -11.17 3.72
N PRO A 264 1.69 -10.97 2.78
CA PRO A 264 1.56 -10.14 1.58
C PRO A 264 0.65 -10.81 0.52
N PRO A 265 0.12 -10.06 -0.46
CA PRO A 265 -0.79 -10.62 -1.45
C PRO A 265 -0.10 -11.68 -2.33
N PRO A 266 -0.85 -12.65 -2.90
CA PRO A 266 -0.31 -13.75 -3.71
C PRO A 266 0.63 -13.29 -4.83
N LYS A 267 0.31 -12.14 -5.45
CA LYS A 267 1.12 -11.56 -6.53
C LYS A 267 2.58 -11.30 -6.13
N SER A 268 2.84 -11.02 -4.86
CA SER A 268 4.20 -10.81 -4.35
C SER A 268 5.03 -12.09 -4.44
N PHE A 269 4.42 -13.22 -4.09
CA PHE A 269 5.05 -14.54 -4.18
C PHE A 269 5.22 -14.97 -5.63
N GLU A 270 4.24 -14.73 -6.51
CA GLU A 270 4.41 -15.02 -7.94
C GLU A 270 5.64 -14.33 -8.54
N VAL A 271 5.90 -13.08 -8.16
CA VAL A 271 7.07 -12.33 -8.60
C VAL A 271 8.34 -12.88 -7.96
N ALA A 272 8.31 -13.18 -6.65
CA ALA A 272 9.46 -13.70 -5.90
C ALA A 272 9.92 -15.09 -6.33
N GLN A 273 8.99 -15.93 -6.77
CA GLN A 273 9.25 -17.34 -7.07
C GLN A 273 9.95 -17.54 -8.42
N ASP A 274 10.06 -16.49 -9.24
CA ASP A 274 10.62 -16.57 -10.59
C ASP A 274 11.68 -15.48 -10.81
N ARG A 275 12.95 -15.90 -10.82
CA ARG A 275 14.10 -14.97 -10.87
C ARG A 275 14.09 -14.02 -12.06
N LEU A 276 13.55 -14.46 -13.20
CA LEU A 276 13.46 -13.61 -14.39
C LEU A 276 12.39 -12.53 -14.17
N VAL A 277 11.20 -12.92 -13.73
CA VAL A 277 10.10 -11.99 -13.43
C VAL A 277 10.49 -11.00 -12.33
N GLU A 278 11.20 -11.47 -11.30
CA GLU A 278 11.75 -10.64 -10.24
C GLU A 278 12.71 -9.59 -10.80
N LYS A 279 13.68 -10.00 -11.63
CA LYS A 279 14.64 -9.08 -12.24
C LYS A 279 13.99 -8.08 -13.16
N ASP A 280 13.05 -8.51 -13.99
CA ASP A 280 12.29 -7.61 -14.88
C ASP A 280 11.46 -6.61 -14.07
N PHE A 281 10.86 -7.04 -12.96
CA PHE A 281 10.14 -6.16 -12.05
C PHE A 281 11.07 -5.11 -11.43
N VAL A 282 12.21 -5.52 -10.86
CA VAL A 282 13.18 -4.63 -10.22
C VAL A 282 13.80 -3.66 -11.24
N SER A 283 14.24 -4.17 -12.38
CA SER A 283 14.78 -3.38 -13.49
C SER A 283 13.77 -2.39 -14.04
N GLY A 284 12.50 -2.80 -14.20
CA GLY A 284 11.40 -1.94 -14.63
C GLY A 284 11.09 -0.79 -13.66
N LEU A 285 11.46 -0.92 -12.39
CA LEU A 285 11.41 0.19 -11.41
C LEU A 285 12.58 1.17 -11.55
N GLY A 286 13.54 0.88 -12.42
CA GLY A 286 14.77 1.66 -12.61
C GLY A 286 15.81 1.41 -11.51
N ILE A 287 15.73 0.25 -10.85
CA ILE A 287 16.69 -0.21 -9.86
C ILE A 287 17.74 -1.05 -10.60
N ALA A 288 19.03 -0.74 -10.40
CA ALA A 288 20.10 -1.40 -11.15
C ALA A 288 20.24 -2.87 -10.74
N VAL A 289 20.19 -3.79 -11.70
CA VAL A 289 20.42 -5.21 -11.46
C VAL A 289 21.68 -5.66 -12.17
N ALA A 290 22.29 -6.75 -11.70
CA ALA A 290 23.36 -7.42 -12.45
C ALA A 290 22.89 -7.69 -13.89
N PRO A 291 23.75 -7.51 -14.91
CA PRO A 291 23.41 -7.85 -16.30
C PRO A 291 22.86 -9.26 -16.38
N TYR A 292 21.76 -9.45 -17.10
CA TYR A 292 21.08 -10.74 -17.13
C TYR A 292 20.46 -11.05 -18.50
N ALA A 293 20.19 -12.33 -18.73
CA ALA A 293 19.51 -12.84 -19.91
C ALA A 293 18.56 -13.99 -19.52
N ALA A 294 17.39 -14.04 -20.17
CA ALA A 294 16.52 -15.21 -20.15
C ALA A 294 17.17 -16.33 -20.97
N VAL A 295 17.06 -17.56 -20.48
CA VAL A 295 17.62 -18.75 -21.13
C VAL A 295 16.57 -19.86 -21.08
N ASP A 296 15.93 -20.14 -22.22
CA ASP A 296 14.97 -21.24 -22.36
C ASP A 296 15.53 -22.39 -23.23
N SER A 297 16.70 -22.19 -23.83
CA SER A 297 17.44 -23.16 -24.65
C SER A 297 18.95 -22.94 -24.61
N LEU A 298 19.72 -23.93 -25.09
CA LEU A 298 21.17 -23.77 -25.26
C LEU A 298 21.54 -22.64 -26.26
N GLY A 299 20.69 -22.37 -27.26
CA GLY A 299 20.86 -21.24 -28.16
C GLY A 299 20.80 -19.91 -27.41
N ASP A 300 19.76 -19.74 -26.60
CA ASP A 300 19.58 -18.54 -25.76
C ASP A 300 20.74 -18.35 -24.77
N LEU A 301 21.30 -19.46 -24.25
CA LEU A 301 22.46 -19.40 -23.36
C LEU A 301 23.68 -18.82 -24.07
N ASN A 302 23.97 -19.28 -25.29
CA ASN A 302 25.11 -18.80 -26.08
C ASN A 302 24.94 -17.31 -26.44
N GLU A 303 23.74 -16.91 -26.88
CA GLU A 303 23.44 -15.50 -27.16
C GLU A 303 23.49 -14.63 -25.90
N GLY A 304 22.98 -15.15 -24.78
CA GLY A 304 23.03 -14.52 -23.48
C GLY A 304 24.46 -14.29 -23.01
N LEU A 305 25.34 -15.29 -23.16
CA LEU A 305 26.76 -15.20 -22.80
C LEU A 305 27.51 -14.20 -23.68
N ALA A 306 27.18 -14.11 -24.98
CA ALA A 306 27.76 -13.10 -25.87
C ALA A 306 27.38 -11.66 -25.44
N ARG A 307 26.19 -11.47 -24.85
CA ARG A 307 25.71 -10.16 -24.37
C ARG A 307 26.18 -9.82 -22.96
N VAL A 308 26.11 -10.79 -22.04
CA VAL A 308 26.40 -10.61 -20.61
C VAL A 308 27.90 -10.68 -20.31
N GLY A 309 28.63 -11.48 -21.09
CA GLY A 309 30.05 -11.78 -20.89
C GLY A 309 30.28 -12.87 -19.83
N THR A 310 31.55 -13.30 -19.70
CA THR A 310 32.02 -14.21 -18.66
C THR A 310 33.03 -13.51 -17.73
N PRO A 311 33.15 -13.91 -16.45
CA PRO A 311 32.42 -14.99 -15.78
C PRO A 311 30.94 -14.66 -15.53
N ALA A 312 30.09 -15.67 -15.65
CA ALA A 312 28.66 -15.60 -15.44
C ALA A 312 28.16 -16.73 -14.53
N LEU A 313 26.91 -16.64 -14.10
CA LEU A 313 26.25 -17.62 -13.27
C LEU A 313 24.91 -17.97 -13.89
N LEU A 314 24.72 -19.23 -14.26
CA LEU A 314 23.47 -19.75 -14.77
C LEU A 314 22.63 -20.28 -13.60
N LYS A 315 21.37 -19.83 -13.47
CA LYS A 315 20.49 -20.21 -12.37
C LYS A 315 19.13 -20.66 -12.89
N THR A 316 18.59 -21.75 -12.36
CA THR A 316 17.21 -22.13 -12.64
C THR A 316 16.26 -21.01 -12.20
N ARG A 317 15.22 -20.75 -13.00
CA ARG A 317 14.28 -19.64 -12.73
C ARG A 317 13.50 -19.83 -11.42
N ARG A 318 13.20 -21.07 -11.06
CA ARG A 318 12.38 -21.43 -9.89
C ARG A 318 13.11 -22.47 -9.03
N PHE A 319 12.70 -22.54 -7.76
CA PHE A 319 13.12 -23.56 -6.79
C PHE A 319 14.62 -23.65 -6.49
N GLY A 320 15.45 -22.72 -6.98
CA GLY A 320 16.86 -22.63 -6.59
C GLY A 320 17.02 -21.95 -5.23
N TYR A 321 17.70 -22.59 -4.28
CA TYR A 321 18.07 -22.05 -2.96
C TYR A 321 19.46 -22.51 -2.54
N ASP A 322 20.19 -21.68 -1.78
CA ASP A 322 21.51 -21.97 -1.20
C ASP A 322 22.51 -22.66 -2.16
N GLY A 323 22.53 -22.22 -3.42
CA GLY A 323 23.42 -22.73 -4.47
C GLY A 323 22.92 -23.96 -5.24
N LYS A 324 21.79 -24.54 -4.87
CA LYS A 324 21.12 -25.55 -5.70
C LYS A 324 20.52 -24.90 -6.95
N GLY A 325 20.68 -25.58 -8.09
CA GLY A 325 20.21 -25.09 -9.40
C GLY A 325 21.01 -23.90 -9.93
N GLN A 326 22.30 -23.78 -9.56
CA GLN A 326 23.17 -22.69 -10.00
C GLN A 326 24.53 -23.25 -10.45
N VAL A 327 24.99 -22.85 -11.62
CA VAL A 327 26.26 -23.33 -12.21
C VAL A 327 27.07 -22.13 -12.70
N PRO A 328 28.30 -21.91 -12.18
CA PRO A 328 29.18 -20.87 -12.70
C PRO A 328 29.68 -21.23 -14.09
N ILE A 329 29.84 -20.21 -14.94
CA ILE A 329 30.38 -20.32 -16.30
C ILE A 329 31.56 -19.34 -16.39
N HIS A 330 32.77 -19.87 -16.46
CA HIS A 330 33.99 -19.08 -16.54
C HIS A 330 34.36 -18.74 -17.98
N THR A 331 34.07 -19.64 -18.91
CA THR A 331 34.39 -19.50 -20.33
C THR A 331 33.20 -19.85 -21.22
N LEU A 332 33.17 -19.34 -22.45
CA LEU A 332 32.09 -19.63 -23.41
C LEU A 332 31.98 -21.14 -23.73
N CYS A 333 33.09 -21.87 -23.66
CA CYS A 333 33.12 -23.32 -23.94
C CYS A 333 32.35 -24.15 -22.89
N GLU A 334 32.12 -23.62 -21.69
CA GLU A 334 31.42 -24.31 -20.60
C GLU A 334 29.89 -24.27 -20.74
N ALA A 335 29.36 -23.53 -21.73
CA ALA A 335 27.92 -23.29 -21.88
C ALA A 335 27.09 -24.59 -21.95
N ALA A 336 27.47 -25.54 -22.81
CA ALA A 336 26.74 -26.80 -22.98
C ALA A 336 26.73 -27.63 -21.69
N THR A 337 27.90 -27.80 -21.04
CA THR A 337 28.01 -28.53 -19.78
C THR A 337 27.23 -27.86 -18.66
N ALA A 338 27.21 -26.52 -18.59
CA ALA A 338 26.44 -25.80 -17.60
C ALA A 338 24.92 -25.94 -17.81
N TRP A 339 24.47 -25.96 -19.07
CA TRP A 339 23.07 -26.19 -19.44
C TRP A 339 22.58 -27.59 -19.02
N GLU A 340 23.37 -28.63 -19.32
CA GLU A 340 23.10 -30.00 -18.88
C GLU A 340 23.10 -30.09 -17.34
N ALA A 341 24.06 -29.44 -16.66
CA ALA A 341 24.19 -29.49 -15.21
C ALA A 341 23.01 -28.85 -14.44
N ILE A 342 22.32 -27.86 -15.03
CA ILE A 342 21.07 -27.33 -14.46
C ILE A 342 19.82 -28.15 -14.84
N GLY A 343 20.00 -29.25 -15.57
CA GLY A 343 18.92 -30.13 -16.03
C GLY A 343 18.13 -29.57 -17.20
N GLU A 344 18.73 -28.70 -18.01
CA GLU A 344 18.11 -28.09 -19.20
C GLU A 344 16.78 -27.36 -18.90
N ALA A 345 16.65 -26.87 -17.67
CA ALA A 345 15.47 -26.19 -17.20
C ALA A 345 15.52 -24.70 -17.56
N PRO A 346 14.35 -24.03 -17.70
CA PRO A 346 14.28 -22.58 -17.86
C PRO A 346 15.11 -21.84 -16.81
N ALA A 347 16.00 -20.98 -17.26
CA ALA A 347 17.06 -20.38 -16.46
C ALA A 347 17.19 -18.87 -16.69
N VAL A 348 17.96 -18.25 -15.81
CA VAL A 348 18.45 -16.89 -15.95
C VAL A 348 19.97 -16.92 -15.89
N LEU A 349 20.60 -16.33 -16.89
CA LEU A 349 22.03 -16.07 -16.89
C LEU A 349 22.27 -14.72 -16.23
N GLU A 350 23.19 -14.66 -15.26
CA GLU A 350 23.59 -13.43 -14.58
C GLU A 350 25.09 -13.19 -14.76
N GLY A 351 25.48 -11.97 -15.12
CA GLY A 351 26.87 -11.56 -15.13
C GLY A 351 27.42 -11.46 -13.71
N MET A 352 28.68 -11.84 -13.51
CA MET A 352 29.33 -11.67 -12.22
C MET A 352 29.56 -10.18 -11.95
N VAL A 353 29.11 -9.71 -10.78
CA VAL A 353 29.37 -8.35 -10.33
C VAL A 353 30.58 -8.35 -9.41
N ALA A 354 31.56 -7.50 -9.70
CA ALA A 354 32.64 -7.22 -8.76
C ALA A 354 32.15 -6.22 -7.70
N PHE A 355 31.94 -6.70 -6.48
CA PHE A 355 31.46 -5.91 -5.35
C PHE A 355 32.48 -5.94 -4.20
N GLU A 356 32.47 -4.90 -3.38
CA GLU A 356 33.28 -4.85 -2.16
C GLU A 356 32.53 -5.48 -0.97
N ARG A 357 31.20 -5.29 -0.93
CA ARG A 357 30.35 -5.67 0.20
C ARG A 357 29.00 -6.17 -0.28
N GLU A 358 28.40 -7.04 0.52
CA GLU A 358 27.00 -7.42 0.41
C GLU A 358 26.24 -6.78 1.56
N LEU A 359 25.20 -6.03 1.25
CA LEU A 359 24.38 -5.32 2.20
C LEU A 359 22.96 -5.85 2.13
N SER A 360 22.19 -5.77 3.20
CA SER A 360 20.73 -5.91 3.13
C SER A 360 20.00 -4.86 3.94
N VAL A 361 18.76 -4.61 3.54
CA VAL A 361 17.82 -3.78 4.30
C VAL A 361 16.51 -4.54 4.42
N VAL A 362 15.95 -4.53 5.63
CA VAL A 362 14.61 -5.05 5.90
C VAL A 362 13.67 -3.87 5.97
N ALA A 363 12.62 -3.91 5.15
CA ALA A 363 11.56 -2.92 5.15
C ALA A 363 10.25 -3.52 5.66
N VAL A 364 9.50 -2.74 6.43
CA VAL A 364 8.15 -3.06 6.88
C VAL A 364 7.21 -1.99 6.37
N ARG A 365 6.11 -2.41 5.75
CA ARG A 365 5.08 -1.50 5.25
C ARG A 365 3.73 -1.81 5.88
N GLY A 366 3.17 -0.83 6.57
CA GLY A 366 1.82 -0.88 7.13
C GLY A 366 0.76 -0.84 6.03
N GLN A 367 -0.45 -1.31 6.37
CA GLN A 367 -1.61 -1.25 5.47
C GLN A 367 -2.03 0.20 5.15
N ASP A 368 -1.68 1.14 6.02
CA ASP A 368 -1.82 2.58 5.85
C ASP A 368 -0.79 3.21 4.91
N GLY A 369 0.18 2.41 4.45
CA GLY A 369 1.26 2.83 3.58
C GLY A 369 2.47 3.40 4.31
N GLU A 370 2.44 3.51 5.65
CA GLU A 370 3.63 3.87 6.42
C GLU A 370 4.72 2.82 6.17
N THR A 371 5.93 3.27 5.89
CA THR A 371 7.07 2.38 5.65
C THR A 371 8.16 2.69 6.66
N ARG A 372 8.66 1.65 7.30
CA ARG A 372 9.80 1.71 8.22
C ARG A 372 10.90 0.79 7.71
N PHE A 373 12.13 1.14 8.03
CA PHE A 373 13.32 0.40 7.63
C PHE A 373 14.12 0.05 8.87
N TYR A 374 14.64 -1.17 8.90
CA TYR A 374 15.74 -1.51 9.80
C TYR A 374 17.04 -0.89 9.29
N ASP A 375 18.03 -0.83 10.17
CA ASP A 375 19.38 -0.40 9.79
C ASP A 375 19.94 -1.30 8.69
N VAL A 376 20.78 -0.72 7.82
CA VAL A 376 21.47 -1.47 6.78
C VAL A 376 22.42 -2.48 7.42
N VAL A 377 22.36 -3.72 6.96
CA VAL A 377 23.12 -4.85 7.48
C VAL A 377 24.20 -5.25 6.48
N GLU A 378 25.45 -5.33 6.90
CA GLU A 378 26.54 -5.92 6.11
C GLU A 378 26.52 -7.44 6.30
N ASN A 379 26.41 -8.19 5.20
CA ASN A 379 26.29 -9.65 5.20
C ASN A 379 27.55 -10.30 4.63
N VAL A 380 27.93 -11.43 5.23
CA VAL A 380 28.99 -12.29 4.71
C VAL A 380 28.43 -13.69 4.55
N HIS A 381 28.37 -14.19 3.31
CA HIS A 381 27.97 -15.56 3.00
C HIS A 381 29.19 -16.45 2.85
N ARG A 382 29.18 -17.69 3.36
CA ARG A 382 30.21 -18.73 3.19
C ARG A 382 29.56 -19.96 2.57
N GLY A 383 30.10 -20.46 1.46
CA GLY A 383 29.51 -21.61 0.75
C GLY A 383 28.07 -21.36 0.28
N GLY A 384 27.71 -20.12 -0.06
CA GLY A 384 26.35 -19.76 -0.46
C GLY A 384 25.35 -19.54 0.68
N ILE A 385 25.76 -19.78 1.93
CA ILE A 385 24.90 -19.67 3.11
C ILE A 385 25.32 -18.44 3.91
N LEU A 386 24.36 -17.69 4.44
CA LEU A 386 24.62 -16.54 5.31
C LEU A 386 25.39 -16.98 6.55
N ALA A 387 26.58 -16.40 6.77
CA ALA A 387 27.45 -16.75 7.89
C ALA A 387 27.45 -15.68 8.98
N THR A 388 27.53 -14.40 8.61
CA THR A 388 27.45 -13.30 9.58
C THR A 388 26.69 -12.10 9.01
N SER A 389 26.00 -11.39 9.90
CA SER A 389 25.30 -10.14 9.64
C SER A 389 25.77 -9.09 10.66
N ARG A 390 26.20 -7.92 10.20
CA ARG A 390 26.74 -6.84 11.03
C ARG A 390 25.96 -5.55 10.81
N VAL A 391 25.44 -4.98 11.89
CA VAL A 391 24.84 -3.64 11.90
C VAL A 391 25.88 -2.65 12.39
N ARG A 392 26.10 -1.54 11.68
CA ARG A 392 27.01 -0.48 12.13
C ARG A 392 26.21 0.60 12.88
N PRO A 393 26.63 1.01 14.08
CA PRO A 393 25.99 2.13 14.78
C PRO A 393 26.02 3.39 13.90
N GLY A 394 24.85 4.00 13.67
CA GLY A 394 24.75 5.26 12.92
C GLY A 394 24.52 5.13 11.41
N SER A 395 24.42 3.92 10.84
CA SER A 395 24.03 3.70 9.43
C SER A 395 22.53 3.91 9.18
N ARG A 396 21.99 5.04 9.65
CA ARG A 396 20.60 5.48 9.38
C ARG A 396 20.43 6.05 7.97
N GLU A 397 21.54 6.35 7.29
CA GLU A 397 21.49 6.79 5.90
C GLU A 397 21.67 5.59 4.97
N PRO A 398 20.71 5.32 4.06
CA PRO A 398 21.00 4.44 2.94
C PRO A 398 22.19 5.03 2.17
N PRO A 399 23.15 4.21 1.70
CA PRO A 399 24.30 4.70 0.95
C PRO A 399 23.84 5.63 -0.17
N SER A 400 24.40 6.85 -0.18
CA SER A 400 24.06 8.05 -0.98
C SER A 400 23.33 7.83 -2.31
N THR A 401 22.10 7.35 -2.23
CA THR A 401 21.09 7.50 -3.25
C THR A 401 20.24 8.63 -2.74
N ARG A 402 20.22 9.76 -3.47
CA ARG A 402 19.35 10.90 -3.16
C ARG A 402 18.00 10.37 -2.65
N PRO A 403 17.55 10.75 -1.43
CA PRO A 403 16.33 10.21 -0.80
C PRO A 403 15.07 10.27 -1.69
N GLY A 404 15.08 11.12 -2.72
CA GLY A 404 14.00 11.24 -3.70
C GLY A 404 13.84 10.12 -4.75
N ARG A 405 14.73 9.12 -4.85
CA ARG A 405 14.57 8.04 -5.87
C ARG A 405 14.00 6.71 -5.37
N LEU A 406 14.21 6.35 -4.10
CA LEU A 406 13.55 5.18 -3.48
C LEU A 406 12.14 5.50 -2.96
N GLN A 407 11.85 6.78 -2.67
CA GLN A 407 10.55 7.18 -2.10
C GLN A 407 9.38 7.29 -3.10
N ALA A 408 9.58 7.11 -4.41
CA ALA A 408 8.48 7.33 -5.35
C ALA A 408 8.66 6.65 -6.70
N LYS A 409 8.46 5.32 -6.79
CA LYS A 409 8.19 4.70 -8.11
C LYS A 409 7.15 3.57 -8.20
N SER A 410 6.55 3.07 -7.11
CA SER A 410 5.39 2.17 -7.28
C SER A 410 4.59 1.93 -5.98
N PRO A 411 3.26 2.14 -5.97
CA PRO A 411 2.37 1.68 -4.89
C PRO A 411 2.21 0.14 -4.82
N LYS A 412 2.92 -0.62 -5.66
CA LYS A 412 2.63 -2.05 -5.94
C LYS A 412 3.70 -3.04 -5.47
N ALA A 413 4.74 -2.62 -4.75
CA ALA A 413 5.71 -3.54 -4.16
C ALA A 413 5.23 -3.95 -2.76
N TRP A 414 4.99 -5.25 -2.56
CA TRP A 414 4.37 -5.81 -1.36
C TRP A 414 5.25 -6.92 -0.76
N ALA A 415 5.15 -7.09 0.56
CA ALA A 415 5.90 -7.99 1.47
C ALA A 415 7.12 -7.41 2.19
N MET A 416 7.43 -8.03 3.33
CA MET A 416 8.68 -7.88 4.06
C MET A 416 9.75 -8.62 3.26
N TRP A 417 10.61 -7.86 2.59
CA TRP A 417 11.74 -8.40 1.84
C TRP A 417 13.02 -7.94 2.53
N ALA A 418 13.90 -8.91 2.81
CA ALA A 418 15.31 -8.63 3.04
C ALA A 418 15.97 -8.62 1.65
N TYR A 419 16.30 -7.44 1.13
CA TYR A 419 16.93 -7.33 -0.18
C TYR A 419 18.44 -7.24 -0.03
N CYS A 420 19.22 -7.97 -0.86
CA CYS A 420 20.67 -7.83 -0.92
C CYS A 420 21.11 -6.79 -1.98
N ALA A 421 21.93 -5.82 -1.56
CA ALA A 421 22.50 -4.76 -2.39
C ALA A 421 24.03 -4.79 -2.32
N TRP A 422 24.69 -4.43 -3.42
CA TRP A 422 26.14 -4.50 -3.58
C TRP A 422 26.72 -3.11 -3.88
N SER A 423 27.84 -2.71 -3.26
CA SER A 423 28.54 -1.44 -3.53
C SER A 423 29.92 -1.64 -4.15
N CYS A 424 30.30 -0.81 -5.13
CA CYS A 424 31.60 -0.85 -5.81
C CYS A 424 32.34 0.51 -5.70
N SER A 425 33.67 0.48 -5.60
CA SER A 425 34.55 1.65 -5.70
C SER A 425 35.56 1.47 -6.83
N SER A 426 35.48 2.34 -7.84
CA SER A 426 36.64 2.72 -8.65
C SER A 426 36.49 4.21 -8.96
N GLU A 427 37.57 4.96 -8.77
CA GLU A 427 37.68 6.42 -8.95
C GLU A 427 37.50 6.82 -10.42
N ALA A 428 36.27 6.70 -10.94
CA ALA A 428 35.81 7.37 -12.15
C ALA A 428 34.29 7.24 -12.38
N ALA A 429 33.46 6.95 -11.38
CA ALA A 429 32.00 7.10 -11.51
C ALA A 429 31.31 7.15 -10.15
N ARG A 430 30.36 8.07 -10.00
CA ARG A 430 29.44 8.18 -8.86
C ARG A 430 28.84 6.80 -8.54
N HIS A 431 29.05 6.31 -7.31
CA HIS A 431 28.76 4.96 -6.82
C HIS A 431 27.43 4.33 -7.32
N PRO A 432 27.47 3.34 -8.23
CA PRO A 432 26.30 2.53 -8.55
C PRO A 432 26.13 1.39 -7.53
N ILE A 433 24.93 1.27 -6.96
CA ILE A 433 24.51 0.14 -6.14
C ILE A 433 23.81 -0.87 -7.04
N TRP A 434 24.28 -2.11 -7.06
CA TRP A 434 23.71 -3.19 -7.86
C TRP A 434 22.86 -4.11 -6.99
N TRP A 435 21.82 -4.70 -7.57
CA TRP A 435 20.91 -5.62 -6.89
C TRP A 435 21.00 -7.01 -7.54
N SER A 436 21.10 -8.06 -6.72
CA SER A 436 21.07 -9.45 -7.21
C SER A 436 20.30 -10.34 -6.24
N THR A 437 19.68 -11.37 -6.80
CA THR A 437 18.98 -12.43 -6.09
C THR A 437 20.00 -13.49 -5.70
N ARG A 438 20.19 -13.72 -4.38
CA ARG A 438 21.11 -14.68 -3.71
C ARG A 438 22.06 -15.43 -4.67
N SER A 439 23.34 -15.07 -4.65
CA SER A 439 24.40 -15.75 -5.39
C SER A 439 25.38 -16.46 -4.43
N PRO A 440 25.67 -17.75 -4.61
CA PRO A 440 26.80 -18.45 -4.00
C PRO A 440 28.09 -18.14 -4.78
N ARG A 441 29.15 -17.79 -4.04
CA ARG A 441 30.50 -17.40 -4.46
C ARG A 441 31.13 -18.16 -5.64
N GLY A 442 32.09 -17.50 -6.29
CA GLY A 442 33.22 -18.17 -6.95
C GLY A 442 34.25 -17.22 -7.56
N CYS A 443 35.24 -16.77 -6.78
CA CYS A 443 36.55 -16.45 -7.35
C CYS A 443 37.65 -16.68 -6.30
N ILE A 444 38.32 -17.81 -6.43
CA ILE A 444 39.66 -18.05 -5.91
C ILE A 444 40.61 -17.38 -6.90
N ILE A 445 41.57 -16.57 -6.42
CA ILE A 445 42.74 -16.16 -7.20
C ILE A 445 43.97 -16.68 -6.42
N PRO A 446 44.96 -17.32 -7.09
CA PRO A 446 46.09 -17.96 -6.42
C PRO A 446 47.05 -16.92 -5.83
N GLY A 447 47.63 -17.26 -4.69
CA GLY A 447 48.39 -16.35 -3.87
C GLY A 447 49.81 -16.06 -4.33
N THR A 448 50.36 -14.98 -3.77
CA THR A 448 51.77 -14.85 -3.39
C THR A 448 51.80 -14.13 -2.04
N GLY A 449 52.51 -14.70 -1.05
CA GLY A 449 52.64 -14.17 0.32
C GLY A 449 53.50 -12.89 0.42
N PRO A 450 53.92 -12.43 1.63
CA PRO A 450 54.29 -13.28 2.77
C PRO A 450 53.73 -12.89 4.17
N SER A 451 53.79 -13.90 5.04
CA SER A 451 54.01 -13.85 6.51
C SER A 451 53.04 -13.09 7.44
N MET A 452 52.30 -13.91 8.20
CA MET A 452 51.90 -13.79 9.63
C MET A 452 52.85 -12.99 10.56
N PRO A 453 52.45 -12.56 11.79
CA PRO A 453 51.70 -13.37 12.77
C PRO A 453 50.69 -12.70 13.72
N ALA A 454 49.87 -13.59 14.32
CA ALA A 454 49.20 -13.57 15.65
C ALA A 454 48.38 -12.31 16.03
N TRP A 455 47.10 -12.39 16.37
CA TRP A 455 46.42 -13.25 17.36
C TRP A 455 44.95 -13.45 17.01
#